data_AF-A0A3B0UQL7-F1
#
_entry.id   AF-A0A3B0UQL7-F1
#
_cell.length_a   1.000
_cell.length_b   1.000
_cell.length_c   1.000
_cell.angle_alpha   90.00
_cell.angle_beta   90.00
_cell.angle_gamma   90.00
#
_symmetry.space_group_name_H-M   'P 1'
#
loop_
_entity.id
_entity.type
_entity.pdbx_description
1 polymer ?
#
loop_
_entity_poly.entity_id
_entity_poly.type
_entity_poly.pdbx_seq_one_letter_code
_entity_poly.pdbx_strand_id
1 'polypeptide(L)'
;MQAKTKNKLSLIAVAILFLTPVIAAIVMNSKLVDFSPKSFTNYGNFIQPPIKITDTESLKPFEGYWTVVYHQSGVCMDACMVMFDTINRIRLTKGHKMKKIKLLVLHPENNRLETPAQFAAIQQQSYAETDKLKNILTELSAQSLGNGEGLYLLAPEGFLMMSYPQNFKPQDVISDLGLLLRARKSEG
;
A
#
# COMPACT_ATOMS: atom_id res chain seq x y z
N MET A 1 -3.92 -55.14 34.27
CA MET A 1 -4.24 -54.61 32.92
C MET A 1 -4.07 -53.08 32.88
N GLN A 2 -2.84 -52.54 32.89
CA GLN A 2 -2.64 -51.06 32.88
C GLN A 2 -1.52 -50.55 31.96
N ALA A 3 -0.75 -51.42 31.31
CA ALA A 3 0.35 -51.00 30.43
C ALA A 3 -0.08 -50.67 28.98
N LYS A 4 -1.09 -51.39 28.44
CA LYS A 4 -1.53 -51.23 27.03
C LYS A 4 -2.30 -49.92 26.76
N THR A 5 -3.05 -49.44 27.74
CA THR A 5 -3.89 -48.23 27.62
C THR A 5 -3.07 -46.94 27.66
N LYS A 6 -1.97 -46.91 28.42
CA LYS A 6 -1.08 -45.75 28.52
C LYS A 6 -0.36 -45.45 27.20
N ASN A 7 0.08 -46.47 26.46
CA ASN A 7 0.73 -46.28 25.15
C ASN A 7 -0.24 -45.76 24.08
N LYS A 8 -1.48 -46.23 24.05
CA LYS A 8 -2.50 -45.70 23.13
C LYS A 8 -2.85 -44.24 23.43
N LEU A 9 -2.95 -43.90 24.73
CA LEU A 9 -3.23 -42.53 25.15
C LEU A 9 -2.09 -41.57 24.78
N SER A 10 -0.84 -42.01 24.93
CA SER A 10 0.34 -41.23 24.52
C SER A 10 0.37 -40.98 23.00
N LEU A 11 0.02 -41.99 22.19
CA LEU A 11 -0.06 -41.85 20.72
C LEU A 11 -1.16 -40.88 20.29
N ILE A 12 -2.33 -40.93 20.93
CA ILE A 12 -3.42 -39.98 20.67
C ILE A 12 -3.03 -38.57 21.09
N ALA A 13 -2.37 -38.40 22.24
CA ALA A 13 -1.91 -37.08 22.70
C ALA A 13 -0.90 -36.45 21.73
N VAL A 14 0.04 -37.24 21.21
CA VAL A 14 0.98 -36.78 20.18
C VAL A 14 0.25 -36.45 18.89
N ALA A 15 -0.67 -37.29 18.43
CA ALA A 15 -1.45 -37.02 17.22
C ALA A 15 -2.26 -35.72 17.35
N ILE A 16 -2.90 -35.47 18.49
CA ILE A 16 -3.60 -34.21 18.77
C ILE A 16 -2.61 -33.05 18.73
N LEU A 17 -1.48 -33.13 19.45
CA LEU A 17 -0.47 -32.06 19.49
C LEU A 17 0.00 -31.63 18.08
N PHE A 18 0.15 -32.59 17.16
CA PHE A 18 0.55 -32.31 15.77
C PHE A 18 -0.61 -31.88 14.86
N LEU A 19 -1.81 -32.43 15.05
CA LEU A 19 -2.97 -32.12 14.20
C LEU A 19 -3.67 -30.82 14.61
N THR A 20 -3.63 -30.44 15.89
CA THR A 20 -4.24 -29.21 16.39
C THR A 20 -3.81 -27.96 15.62
N PRO A 21 -2.51 -27.66 15.41
CA PRO A 21 -2.12 -26.47 14.66
C PRO A 21 -2.58 -26.48 13.19
N VAL A 22 -2.63 -27.65 12.54
CA VAL A 22 -3.11 -27.78 11.15
C VAL A 22 -4.62 -27.54 11.06
N ILE A 23 -5.40 -28.18 11.95
CA ILE A 23 -6.85 -27.99 12.01
C ILE A 23 -7.18 -26.53 12.35
N ALA A 24 -6.45 -25.93 13.30
CA ALA A 24 -6.61 -24.52 13.65
C ALA A 24 -6.36 -23.61 12.45
N ALA A 25 -5.29 -23.84 11.67
CA ALA A 25 -4.99 -23.06 10.47
C ALA A 25 -6.10 -23.19 9.40
N ILE A 26 -6.61 -24.40 9.17
CA ILE A 26 -7.71 -24.64 8.21
C ILE A 26 -8.98 -23.91 8.66
N VAL A 27 -9.35 -23.99 9.93
CA VAL A 27 -10.55 -23.33 10.46
C VAL A 27 -10.40 -21.81 10.40
N MET A 28 -9.26 -21.25 10.81
CA MET A 28 -9.00 -19.82 10.78
C MET A 28 -8.93 -19.24 9.36
N ASN A 29 -8.51 -20.04 8.37
CA ASN A 29 -8.48 -19.62 6.97
C ASN A 29 -9.77 -19.94 6.21
N SER A 30 -10.72 -20.65 6.83
CA SER A 30 -12.02 -20.93 6.26
C SER A 30 -13.00 -19.79 6.53
N LYS A 31 -13.99 -19.59 5.64
CA LYS A 31 -15.09 -18.64 5.85
C LYS A 31 -16.06 -19.02 6.99
N LEU A 32 -15.75 -20.04 7.79
CA LEU A 32 -16.57 -20.49 8.93
C LEU A 32 -16.39 -19.57 10.15
N VAL A 33 -15.27 -18.86 10.24
CA VAL A 33 -14.97 -17.93 11.32
C VAL A 33 -14.51 -16.62 10.69
N ASP A 34 -15.22 -15.51 10.93
CA ASP A 34 -14.77 -14.15 10.57
C ASP A 34 -13.63 -13.70 11.50
N PHE A 35 -12.49 -14.38 11.40
CA PHE A 35 -11.27 -14.00 12.09
C PHE A 35 -10.52 -12.97 11.25
N SER A 36 -10.86 -11.70 11.41
CA SER A 36 -10.05 -10.58 10.93
C SER A 36 -9.27 -9.97 12.10
N PRO A 37 -7.95 -9.77 12.01
CA PRO A 37 -7.21 -9.07 13.05
C PRO A 37 -7.81 -7.67 13.26
N LYS A 38 -8.35 -7.44 14.46
CA LYS A 38 -9.15 -6.23 14.80
C LYS A 38 -8.38 -4.90 14.72
N SER A 39 -7.06 -4.93 14.62
CA SER A 39 -6.25 -3.72 14.50
C SER A 39 -5.00 -4.03 13.70
N PHE A 40 -4.86 -3.37 12.56
CA PHE A 40 -3.55 -3.24 11.93
C PHE A 40 -2.78 -2.12 12.66
N THR A 41 -1.45 -2.17 12.60
CA THR A 41 -0.58 -1.11 13.14
C THR A 41 -0.25 -0.04 12.10
N ASN A 42 -0.88 -0.13 10.93
CA ASN A 42 -0.69 0.82 9.84
C ASN A 42 -1.52 2.07 10.09
N TYR A 43 -1.05 3.19 9.56
CA TYR A 43 -1.74 4.48 9.65
C TYR A 43 -2.61 4.75 8.42
N GLY A 44 -2.21 4.25 7.25
CA GLY A 44 -3.04 4.28 6.04
C GLY A 44 -4.13 3.19 6.02
N ASN A 45 -5.17 3.42 5.23
CA ASN A 45 -6.25 2.48 5.00
C ASN A 45 -5.90 1.56 3.82
N PHE A 46 -6.17 0.26 3.97
CA PHE A 46 -6.00 -0.67 2.84
C PHE A 46 -7.06 -0.44 1.76
N ILE A 47 -6.61 -0.40 0.52
CA ILE A 47 -7.48 -0.42 -0.66
C ILE A 47 -7.89 -1.88 -0.87
N GLN A 48 -9.18 -2.18 -0.73
CA GLN A 48 -9.72 -3.53 -0.89
C GLN A 48 -10.86 -3.52 -1.91
N PRO A 49 -10.76 -4.28 -3.01
CA PRO A 49 -9.61 -5.09 -3.43
C PRO A 49 -8.41 -4.23 -3.90
N PRO A 50 -7.15 -4.73 -3.84
CA PRO A 50 -6.02 -4.03 -4.43
C PRO A 50 -6.22 -3.78 -5.92
N ILE A 51 -5.87 -2.59 -6.40
CA ILE A 51 -6.12 -2.17 -7.79
C ILE A 51 -4.81 -2.04 -8.54
N LYS A 52 -4.63 -2.82 -9.60
CA LYS A 52 -3.45 -2.72 -10.47
C LYS A 52 -3.55 -1.51 -11.39
N ILE A 53 -2.49 -0.70 -11.42
CA ILE A 53 -2.41 0.50 -12.29
C ILE A 53 -1.24 0.46 -13.28
N THR A 54 -0.30 -0.47 -13.11
CA THR A 54 0.90 -0.57 -13.97
C THR A 54 0.70 -1.42 -15.24
N ASP A 55 -0.55 -1.73 -15.60
CA ASP A 55 -0.85 -2.40 -16.87
C ASP A 55 -0.56 -1.49 -18.08
N THR A 56 -0.51 -0.17 -17.86
CA THR A 56 -0.10 0.83 -18.85
C THR A 56 1.43 0.92 -18.94
N GLU A 57 1.99 0.94 -20.14
CA GLU A 57 3.44 1.01 -20.39
C GLU A 57 4.13 2.20 -19.67
N SER A 58 3.43 3.33 -19.55
CA SER A 58 3.94 4.53 -18.88
C SER A 58 4.14 4.34 -17.37
N LEU A 59 3.43 3.40 -16.76
CA LEU A 59 3.46 3.11 -15.33
C LEU A 59 4.29 1.87 -14.97
N LYS A 60 4.65 1.03 -15.94
CA LYS A 60 5.57 -0.10 -15.73
C LYS A 60 6.89 0.26 -15.05
N PRO A 61 7.54 1.42 -15.29
CA PRO A 61 8.78 1.77 -14.60
C PRO A 61 8.65 1.86 -13.07
N PHE A 62 7.45 1.96 -12.52
CA PHE A 62 7.22 2.00 -11.07
C PHE A 62 7.15 0.61 -10.43
N GLU A 63 7.02 -0.46 -11.23
CA GLU A 63 7.13 -1.83 -10.73
C GLU A 63 8.54 -2.08 -10.15
N GLY A 64 8.60 -2.91 -9.12
CA GLY A 64 9.82 -3.18 -8.35
C GLY A 64 10.18 -2.10 -7.32
N TYR A 65 9.43 -0.99 -7.23
CA TYR A 65 9.64 0.08 -6.24
C TYR A 65 8.40 0.30 -5.38
N TRP A 66 8.62 0.67 -4.12
CA TRP A 66 7.54 1.30 -3.36
C TRP A 66 7.38 2.73 -3.88
N THR A 67 6.17 3.12 -4.25
CA THR A 67 5.93 4.43 -4.85
C THR A 67 4.88 5.18 -4.05
N VAL A 68 5.21 6.40 -3.62
CA VAL A 68 4.22 7.33 -3.07
C VAL A 68 3.55 8.01 -4.26
N VAL A 69 2.25 7.81 -4.39
CA VAL A 69 1.45 8.33 -5.50
C VAL A 69 0.53 9.44 -4.99
N TYR A 70 0.63 10.62 -5.58
CA TYR A 70 -0.32 11.70 -5.37
C TYR A 70 -1.19 11.87 -6.60
N HIS A 71 -2.50 11.73 -6.44
CA HIS A 71 -3.47 12.05 -7.47
C HIS A 71 -3.91 13.50 -7.31
N GLN A 72 -3.66 14.27 -8.35
CA GLN A 72 -3.93 15.70 -8.40
C GLN A 72 -4.99 15.93 -9.49
N SER A 73 -6.22 16.30 -9.11
CA SER A 73 -7.39 16.25 -10.00
C SER A 73 -7.89 17.62 -10.47
N GLY A 74 -7.11 18.69 -10.34
CA GLY A 74 -7.55 20.08 -10.62
C GLY A 74 -6.42 21.03 -11.02
N VAL A 75 -6.62 22.34 -10.88
CA VAL A 75 -5.53 23.30 -11.09
C VAL A 75 -4.57 23.24 -9.89
N CYS A 76 -3.28 23.00 -10.16
CA CYS A 76 -2.26 22.97 -9.11
C CYS A 76 -1.99 24.40 -8.61
N MET A 77 -2.51 24.70 -7.43
CA MET A 77 -2.27 25.94 -6.68
C MET A 77 -1.31 25.67 -5.51
N ASP A 78 -1.19 26.59 -4.56
CA ASP A 78 -0.26 26.50 -3.44
C ASP A 78 -0.37 25.18 -2.63
N ALA A 79 -1.58 24.66 -2.45
CA ALA A 79 -1.81 23.40 -1.75
C ALA A 79 -1.12 22.19 -2.44
N CYS A 80 -1.09 22.18 -3.77
CA CYS A 80 -0.42 21.15 -4.56
C CYS A 80 1.11 21.23 -4.38
N MET A 81 1.68 22.45 -4.33
CA MET A 81 3.10 22.64 -4.04
C MET A 81 3.48 22.19 -2.62
N VAL A 82 2.61 22.44 -1.64
CA VAL A 82 2.77 21.91 -0.27
C VAL A 82 2.76 20.39 -0.28
N MET A 83 1.90 19.75 -1.08
CA MET A 83 1.89 18.30 -1.21
C MET A 83 3.16 17.76 -1.89
N PHE A 84 3.68 18.44 -2.92
CA PHE A 84 4.94 18.07 -3.57
C PHE A 84 6.11 18.12 -2.59
N ASP A 85 6.21 19.17 -1.78
CA ASP A 85 7.21 19.26 -0.70
C ASP A 85 7.02 18.13 0.32
N THR A 86 5.76 17.86 0.70
CA THR A 86 5.41 16.80 1.65
C THR A 86 5.89 15.42 1.18
N ILE A 87 5.53 15.01 -0.03
CA ILE A 87 5.92 13.69 -0.57
C ILE A 87 7.43 13.61 -0.82
N ASN A 88 8.07 14.72 -1.20
CA ASN A 88 9.51 14.79 -1.34
C ASN A 88 10.22 14.59 0.02
N ARG A 89 9.75 15.24 1.08
CA ARG A 89 10.26 15.06 2.45
C ARG A 89 10.04 13.64 2.97
N ILE A 90 8.89 13.01 2.69
CA ILE A 90 8.63 11.61 3.03
C ILE A 90 9.74 10.71 2.46
N ARG A 91 10.07 10.89 1.18
CA ARG A 91 11.15 10.16 0.52
C ARG A 91 12.52 10.46 1.12
N LEU A 92 12.86 11.74 1.32
CA LEU A 92 14.16 12.16 1.85
C LEU A 92 14.40 11.66 3.27
N THR A 93 13.37 11.64 4.12
CA THR A 93 13.44 11.16 5.51
C THR A 93 13.86 9.68 5.59
N LYS A 94 13.69 8.92 4.50
CA LYS A 94 14.14 7.52 4.43
C LYS A 94 15.63 7.35 4.19
N GLY A 95 16.40 8.45 4.10
CA GLY A 95 17.86 8.45 4.06
C GLY A 95 18.38 7.47 3.02
N HIS A 96 19.23 6.52 3.42
CA HIS A 96 19.79 5.53 2.50
C HIS A 96 18.74 4.69 1.75
N LYS A 97 17.55 4.46 2.33
CA LYS A 97 16.48 3.70 1.70
C LYS A 97 15.65 4.51 0.70
N MET A 98 15.87 5.82 0.58
CA MET A 98 15.14 6.68 -0.37
C MET A 98 15.26 6.22 -1.83
N LYS A 99 16.36 5.53 -2.19
CA LYS A 99 16.58 4.98 -3.54
C LYS A 99 15.60 3.85 -3.90
N LYS A 100 14.98 3.23 -2.90
CA LYS A 100 13.95 2.19 -3.07
C LYS A 100 12.54 2.77 -3.16
N ILE A 101 12.42 4.10 -3.09
CA ILE A 101 11.15 4.82 -3.09
C ILE A 101 11.11 5.76 -4.30
N LYS A 102 10.05 5.62 -5.10
CA LYS A 102 9.72 6.57 -6.17
C LYS A 102 8.58 7.49 -5.74
N LEU A 103 8.49 8.63 -6.41
CA LEU A 103 7.41 9.59 -6.25
C LEU A 103 6.72 9.73 -7.59
N LEU A 104 5.40 9.58 -7.59
CA LEU A 104 4.57 9.69 -8.78
C LEU A 104 3.44 10.69 -8.53
N VAL A 105 3.23 11.59 -9.47
CA VAL A 105 2.05 12.46 -9.52
C VAL A 105 1.22 12.06 -10.74
N LEU A 106 -0.04 11.71 -10.49
CA LEU A 106 -1.03 11.41 -11.51
C LEU A 106 -1.95 12.61 -11.67
N HIS A 107 -2.13 13.08 -12.90
CA HIS A 107 -2.95 14.25 -13.18
C HIS A 107 -3.68 14.14 -14.53
N PRO A 108 -4.78 14.87 -14.72
CA PRO A 108 -5.42 15.01 -16.03
C PRO A 108 -4.47 15.61 -17.08
N GLU A 109 -4.55 15.15 -18.33
CA GLU A 109 -3.77 15.71 -19.46
C GLU A 109 -4.00 17.20 -19.72
N ASN A 110 -5.21 17.69 -19.44
CA ASN A 110 -5.56 19.11 -19.58
C ASN A 110 -4.97 19.99 -18.46
N ASN A 111 -4.40 19.39 -17.40
CA ASN A 111 -3.73 20.09 -16.32
C ASN A 111 -2.22 20.00 -16.51
N ARG A 112 -1.61 21.06 -17.05
CA ARG A 112 -0.15 21.14 -17.14
C ARG A 112 0.42 21.46 -15.77
N LEU A 113 1.17 20.51 -15.21
CA LEU A 113 1.88 20.70 -13.95
C LEU A 113 3.32 21.12 -14.23
N GLU A 114 3.71 22.30 -13.76
CA GLU A 114 5.11 22.70 -13.73
C GLU A 114 5.72 22.21 -12.42
N THR A 115 6.69 21.31 -12.50
CA THR A 115 7.44 20.84 -11.33
C THR A 115 8.71 21.67 -11.16
N PRO A 116 8.84 22.47 -10.09
CA PRO A 116 10.08 23.15 -9.77
C PRO A 116 11.27 22.19 -9.70
N ALA A 117 12.45 22.66 -10.11
CA ALA A 117 13.66 21.83 -10.18
C ALA A 117 14.03 21.14 -8.84
N GLN A 118 13.68 21.74 -7.70
CA GLN A 118 13.86 21.17 -6.37
C GLN A 118 13.08 19.86 -6.12
N PHE A 119 12.05 19.59 -6.94
CA PHE A 119 11.24 18.39 -6.88
C PHE A 119 11.51 17.42 -8.04
N ALA A 120 12.70 17.46 -8.65
CA ALA A 120 13.08 16.62 -9.80
C ALA A 120 12.95 15.10 -9.59
N ALA A 121 12.82 14.63 -8.34
CA ALA A 121 12.55 13.23 -8.03
C ALA A 121 11.08 12.81 -8.25
N ILE A 122 10.17 13.78 -8.38
CA ILE A 122 8.76 13.56 -8.67
C ILE A 122 8.63 13.29 -10.17
N GLN A 123 8.14 12.09 -10.49
CA GLN A 123 7.77 11.74 -11.85
C GLN A 123 6.30 12.07 -12.05
N GLN A 124 5.94 12.67 -13.17
CA GLN A 124 4.56 13.00 -13.50
C GLN A 124 4.07 12.08 -14.61
N GLN A 125 2.83 11.63 -14.50
CA GLN A 125 2.15 10.88 -15.56
C GLN A 125 0.74 11.43 -15.70
N SER A 126 0.39 11.83 -16.92
CA SER A 126 -0.95 12.28 -17.24
C SER A 126 -1.83 11.10 -17.62
N TYR A 127 -3.14 11.24 -17.41
CA TYR A 127 -4.14 10.32 -17.92
C TYR A 127 -5.22 11.07 -18.71
N ALA A 128 -5.76 10.41 -19.72
CA ALA A 128 -6.84 10.94 -20.54
C ALA A 128 -8.20 10.84 -19.82
N GLU A 129 -9.14 11.68 -20.21
CA GLU A 129 -10.51 11.67 -19.66
C GLU A 129 -11.27 10.35 -19.86
N THR A 130 -10.91 9.61 -20.91
CA THR A 130 -11.47 8.29 -21.25
C THR A 130 -10.74 7.13 -20.59
N ASP A 131 -9.65 7.40 -19.86
CA ASP A 131 -8.82 6.35 -19.26
C ASP A 131 -9.55 5.70 -18.07
N LYS A 132 -9.45 4.37 -17.97
CA LYS A 132 -9.97 3.61 -16.82
C LYS A 132 -9.35 4.10 -15.51
N LEU A 133 -8.11 4.57 -15.58
CA LEU A 133 -7.38 5.13 -14.44
C LEU A 133 -8.10 6.33 -13.81
N LYS A 134 -8.74 7.20 -14.60
CA LYS A 134 -9.51 8.33 -14.08
C LYS A 134 -10.61 7.89 -13.12
N ASN A 135 -11.41 6.89 -13.52
CA ASN A 135 -12.52 6.41 -12.72
C ASN A 135 -12.04 5.79 -11.41
N ILE A 136 -10.96 4.98 -11.48
CA ILE A 136 -10.30 4.40 -10.30
C ILE A 136 -9.85 5.50 -9.34
N LEU A 137 -9.13 6.51 -9.84
CA LEU A 137 -8.60 7.58 -9.00
C LEU A 137 -9.72 8.45 -8.42
N THR A 138 -10.79 8.70 -9.17
CA THR A 138 -11.96 9.47 -8.68
C THR A 138 -12.63 8.75 -7.51
N GLU A 139 -12.87 7.44 -7.63
CA GLU A 139 -13.46 6.62 -6.57
C GLU A 139 -12.58 6.56 -5.33
N LEU A 140 -11.27 6.29 -5.52
CA LEU A 140 -10.33 6.20 -4.41
C LEU A 140 -10.12 7.54 -3.70
N SER A 141 -10.17 8.65 -4.43
CA SER A 141 -9.93 9.99 -3.86
C SER A 141 -11.02 10.40 -2.89
N ALA A 142 -12.26 9.95 -3.12
CA ALA A 142 -13.37 10.14 -2.19
C ALA A 142 -13.11 9.47 -0.81
N GLN A 143 -12.31 8.40 -0.78
CA GLN A 143 -11.93 7.66 0.43
C GLN A 143 -10.52 8.00 0.93
N SER A 144 -9.84 8.96 0.29
CA SER A 144 -8.48 9.40 0.63
C SER A 144 -8.51 10.84 1.16
N LEU A 145 -8.02 11.82 0.40
CA LEU A 145 -7.97 13.21 0.84
C LEU A 145 -9.33 13.91 0.78
N GLY A 146 -10.33 13.29 0.13
CA GLY A 146 -11.74 13.71 0.17
C GLY A 146 -12.07 14.97 -0.63
N ASN A 147 -11.10 15.57 -1.31
CA ASN A 147 -11.22 16.79 -2.11
C ASN A 147 -11.04 16.53 -3.63
N GLY A 148 -11.29 15.30 -4.07
CA GLY A 148 -11.00 14.85 -5.45
C GLY A 148 -9.54 14.41 -5.65
N GLU A 149 -8.65 14.76 -4.72
CA GLU A 149 -7.26 14.34 -4.70
C GLU A 149 -7.06 13.11 -3.80
N GLY A 150 -5.91 12.46 -3.93
CA GLY A 150 -5.61 11.27 -3.14
C GLY A 150 -4.14 11.04 -2.94
N LEU A 151 -3.79 10.42 -1.81
CA LEU A 151 -2.44 9.98 -1.51
C LEU A 151 -2.42 8.48 -1.29
N TYR A 152 -1.56 7.79 -2.01
CA TYR A 152 -1.53 6.33 -2.05
C TYR A 152 -0.12 5.76 -1.92
N LEU A 153 -0.04 4.50 -1.49
CA LEU A 153 1.12 3.65 -1.73
C LEU A 153 0.82 2.67 -2.86
N LEU A 154 1.65 2.75 -3.90
CA LEU A 154 1.77 1.75 -4.95
C LEU A 154 2.84 0.75 -4.55
N ALA A 155 2.43 -0.51 -4.47
CA ALA A 155 3.29 -1.63 -4.14
C ALA A 155 4.19 -2.01 -5.33
N PRO A 156 5.34 -2.67 -5.09
CA PRO A 156 6.27 -3.10 -6.13
C PRO A 156 5.65 -3.99 -7.22
N GLU A 157 4.56 -4.68 -6.91
CA GLU A 157 3.81 -5.55 -7.81
C GLU A 157 2.87 -4.76 -8.75
N GLY A 158 2.78 -3.44 -8.58
CA GLY A 158 2.00 -2.56 -9.44
C GLY A 158 0.58 -2.26 -8.96
N PHE A 159 0.25 -2.64 -7.72
CA PHE A 159 -1.06 -2.43 -7.11
C PHE A 159 -1.07 -1.22 -6.18
N LEU A 160 -2.06 -0.34 -6.34
CA LEU A 160 -2.44 0.61 -5.29
C LEU A 160 -2.95 -0.21 -4.09
N MET A 161 -2.23 -0.11 -2.98
CA MET A 161 -2.42 -0.97 -1.81
C MET A 161 -2.98 -0.19 -0.62
N MET A 162 -2.55 1.06 -0.44
CA MET A 162 -2.98 1.89 0.69
C MET A 162 -3.36 3.28 0.25
N SER A 163 -4.35 3.87 0.91
CA SER A 163 -4.72 5.29 0.83
C SER A 163 -4.53 5.98 2.17
N TYR A 164 -4.34 7.30 2.15
CA TYR A 164 -4.25 8.11 3.35
C TYR A 164 -5.40 9.12 3.44
N PRO A 165 -5.97 9.33 4.64
CA PRO A 165 -7.05 10.29 4.84
C PRO A 165 -6.55 11.72 4.76
N GLN A 166 -7.46 12.69 4.59
CA GLN A 166 -7.13 14.13 4.53
C GLN A 166 -6.25 14.63 5.68
N ASN A 167 -6.45 14.12 6.90
CA ASN A 167 -5.75 14.53 8.11
C ASN A 167 -4.47 13.72 8.40
N PHE A 168 -3.95 12.99 7.40
CA PHE A 168 -2.72 12.23 7.57
C PHE A 168 -1.55 13.13 7.96
N LYS A 169 -0.59 12.56 8.68
CA LYS A 169 0.69 13.18 8.96
C LYS A 169 1.77 12.55 8.09
N PRO A 170 2.78 13.30 7.62
CA PRO A 170 3.87 12.71 6.83
C PRO A 170 4.58 11.53 7.56
N GLN A 171 4.61 11.58 8.89
CA GLN A 171 5.16 10.52 9.75
C GLN A 171 4.41 9.20 9.63
N ASP A 172 3.12 9.23 9.28
CA ASP A 172 2.27 8.05 9.10
C ASP A 172 2.77 7.26 7.88
N VAL A 173 2.87 7.93 6.73
CA VAL A 173 3.41 7.37 5.48
C VAL A 173 4.84 6.88 5.65
N ILE A 174 5.67 7.66 6.37
CA ILE A 174 7.04 7.28 6.70
C ILE A 174 7.02 5.99 7.53
N SER A 175 6.23 5.90 8.59
CA SER A 175 6.19 4.72 9.45
C SER A 175 5.78 3.47 8.68
N ASP A 176 4.71 3.57 7.87
CA ASP A 176 4.21 2.48 7.04
C ASP A 176 5.26 2.04 6.00
N LEU A 177 5.86 2.97 5.24
CA LEU A 177 6.97 2.66 4.34
C LEU A 177 8.16 2.00 5.07
N GLY A 178 8.39 2.35 6.33
CA GLY A 178 9.43 1.75 7.16
C GLY A 178 9.19 0.27 7.43
N LEU A 179 7.95 -0.10 7.72
CA LEU A 179 7.52 -1.49 7.92
C LEU A 179 7.60 -2.27 6.60
N LEU A 180 7.02 -1.72 5.53
CA LEU A 180 6.95 -2.37 4.21
C LEU A 180 8.34 -2.63 3.60
N LEU A 181 9.27 -1.68 3.73
CA LEU A 181 10.64 -1.85 3.26
C LEU A 181 11.47 -2.84 4.09
N ARG A 182 11.04 -3.17 5.33
CA ARG A 182 11.67 -4.23 6.13
C ARG A 182 11.14 -5.60 5.73
N ALA A 183 9.82 -5.74 5.59
CA ALA A 183 9.18 -7.00 5.19
C ALA A 183 9.74 -7.53 3.86
N ARG A 184 9.84 -6.67 2.84
CA ARG A 184 10.40 -7.08 1.54
C ARG A 184 11.87 -7.52 1.61
N LYS A 185 12.66 -7.05 2.58
CA LYS A 185 14.07 -7.48 2.72
C LYS A 185 14.18 -8.95 3.13
N SER A 186 13.18 -9.52 3.81
CA SER A 186 13.22 -10.93 4.21
C SER A 186 12.79 -11.90 3.10
N GLU A 187 12.27 -11.39 1.97
CA GLU A 187 11.73 -12.20 0.87
C GLU A 187 12.68 -12.31 -0.34
N GLY A 188 13.90 -11.77 -0.25
CA GLY A 188 14.95 -11.92 -1.26
C GLY A 188 16.29 -12.29 -0.65
#